data_AF-A0A0J6BDH6-F1
#
_entry.id   AF-A0A0J6BDH6-F1
#
_cell.length_a   1.000
_cell.length_b   1.000
_cell.length_c   1.000
_cell.angle_alpha   90.00
_cell.angle_beta   90.00
_cell.angle_gamma   90.00
#
_symmetry.space_group_name_H-M   'P 1'
#
loop_
_entity.id
_entity.type
_entity.pdbx_description
1 polymer ?
#
loop_
_entity_poly.entity_id
_entity_poly.type
_entity_poly.pdbx_seq_one_letter_code
_entity_poly.pdbx_strand_id
1 'polypeptide(L)' 'MTPDRAWELAHQIDGEGAAVVWCGPQEQAELYHQQLGTEGLTMAPLEPA' A
#
# COMPACT_ATOMS: atom_id res chain seq x y z
N MET A 1 7.79 3.65 7.64
CA MET A 1 7.26 4.84 6.93
C MET A 1 7.59 6.07 7.76
N THR A 2 7.92 7.20 7.13
CA THR A 2 7.94 8.50 7.81
C THR A 2 6.50 9.01 7.96
N PRO A 3 6.19 9.77 9.02
CA PRO A 3 4.85 10.28 9.27
C PRO A 3 4.33 11.18 8.13
N ASP A 4 5.21 11.95 7.49
CA ASP A 4 4.85 12.79 6.33
C ASP A 4 4.32 11.96 5.17
N ARG A 5 5.00 10.85 4.85
CA ARG A 5 4.59 9.96 3.75
C ARG A 5 3.29 9.22 4.06
N ALA A 6 3.04 8.91 5.34
CA ALA A 6 1.77 8.33 5.76
C ALA A 6 0.61 9.31 5.57
N TRP A 7 0.84 10.59 5.87
CA TRP A 7 -0.14 11.65 5.68
C TRP A 7 -0.46 11.90 4.20
N GLU A 8 0.56 11.93 3.34
CA GLU A 8 0.36 12.07 1.89
C GLU A 8 -0.45 10.91 1.32
N LEU A 9 -0.14 9.67 1.72
CA LEU A 9 -0.90 8.49 1.30
C LEU A 9 -2.36 8.57 1.76
N ALA A 10 -2.62 9.00 2.99
CA ALA A 10 -3.99 9.16 3.49
C ALA A 10 -4.77 10.19 2.67
N HIS A 11 -4.14 11.32 2.32
CA HIS A 11 -4.77 12.34 1.48
C HIS A 11 -5.03 11.85 0.06
N GLN A 12 -4.11 11.04 -0.48
CA GLN A 12 -4.27 10.42 -1.79
C GLN A 12 -5.42 9.40 -1.80
N ILE A 13 -5.52 8.55 -0.77
CA ILE A 13 -6.62 7.60 -0.63
C ILE A 13 -7.96 8.32 -0.52
N ASP A 14 -8.02 9.44 0.20
CA ASP A 14 -9.23 10.25 0.35
C ASP A 14 -9.68 10.86 -1.01
N GLY A 15 -8.73 11.32 -1.83
CA GLY A 15 -9.01 11.94 -3.13
C GLY A 15 -9.23 10.96 -4.29
N GLU A 16 -8.42 9.91 -4.37
CA GLU A 16 -8.38 8.96 -5.51
C GLU A 16 -9.05 7.61 -5.18
N GLY A 17 -9.35 7.34 -3.92
CA GLY A 17 -9.94 6.09 -3.43
C GLY A 17 -8.94 4.97 -3.13
N ALA A 18 -7.67 5.12 -3.55
CA ALA A 18 -6.58 4.18 -3.28
C ALA A 18 -5.21 4.87 -3.41
N ALA A 19 -4.16 4.24 -2.88
CA ALA A 19 -2.78 4.72 -3.07
C ALA A 19 -1.77 3.58 -3.13
N VAL A 20 -0.67 3.81 -3.85
CA VAL A 20 0.41 2.84 -4.02
C VAL A 20 1.35 2.88 -2.81
N VAL A 21 1.31 1.83 -1.99
CA VAL A 21 2.15 1.71 -0.79
C VAL A 21 3.54 1.13 -1.06
N TRP A 22 3.73 0.44 -2.20
CA TRP A 22 4.99 -0.21 -2.56
C TRP A 22 5.20 -0.22 -4.08
N CYS A 23 6.44 -0.05 -4.53
CA CYS A 23 6.85 -0.18 -5.92
C CYS A 23 8.23 -0.86 -5.96
N GLY A 24 8.35 -1.99 -6.67
CA GLY A 24 9.60 -2.78 -6.68
C GLY A 24 9.36 -4.26 -6.98
N PRO A 25 10.26 -5.16 -6.54
CA PRO A 25 10.14 -6.59 -6.75
C PRO A 25 8.83 -7.16 -6.19
N GLN A 26 8.19 -8.04 -6.97
CA GLN A 26 6.91 -8.64 -6.62
C GLN A 26 6.97 -9.46 -5.32
N GLU A 27 8.05 -10.23 -5.11
CA GLU A 27 8.21 -11.07 -3.90
C GLU A 27 8.14 -10.23 -2.61
N GLN A 28 8.70 -9.01 -2.63
CA GLN A 28 8.64 -8.09 -1.48
C GLN A 28 7.26 -7.47 -1.33
N ALA A 29 6.60 -7.16 -2.45
CA ALA A 29 5.23 -6.65 -2.46
C ALA A 29 4.26 -7.67 -1.87
N GLU A 30 4.41 -8.96 -2.21
CA GLU A 30 3.59 -10.06 -1.67
C GLU A 30 3.77 -10.21 -0.16
N LEU A 31 5.02 -10.17 0.32
CA LEU A 31 5.30 -10.22 1.75
C LEU A 31 4.68 -9.04 2.50
N TYR A 32 4.74 -7.84 1.92
CA TYR A 32 4.15 -6.64 2.52
C TYR A 32 2.62 -6.67 2.47
N HIS A 33 2.04 -7.13 1.36
CA HIS A 33 0.60 -7.31 1.20
C HIS A 33 0.02 -8.30 2.22
N GLN A 34 0.72 -9.42 2.46
CA GLN A 34 0.35 -10.38 3.51
C GLN A 34 0.33 -9.72 4.90
N GLN A 35 1.35 -8.94 5.25
CA GLN A 35 1.41 -8.22 6.52
C GLN A 35 0.28 -7.21 6.68
N LEU A 36 -0.03 -6.43 5.64
CA LEU A 36 -1.14 -5.48 5.68
C LEU A 36 -2.50 -6.19 5.80
N GLY A 37 -2.66 -7.33 5.14
CA GLY A 37 -3.83 -8.19 5.28
C GLY A 37 -4.02 -8.70 6.71
N THR A 38 -2.93 -9.05 7.41
CA THR A 38 -3.02 -9.45 8.83
C THR A 38 -3.44 -8.32 9.77
N GLU A 39 -3.13 -7.08 9.41
CA GLU A 39 -3.54 -5.87 10.15
C GLU A 39 -5.00 -5.48 9.84
N GLY A 40 -5.71 -6.24 9.00
CA GLY A 40 -7.11 -5.99 8.63
C GLY A 40 -7.30 -4.88 7.59
N LEU A 41 -6.24 -4.48 6.89
CA LEU A 41 -6.33 -3.48 5.83
C LEU A 41 -6.87 -4.10 4.54
N THR A 42 -7.76 -3.37 3.87
CA THR A 42 -8.27 -3.77 2.55
C THR A 42 -7.23 -3.41 1.51
N MET A 43 -6.59 -4.43 0.93
CA MET A 43 -5.59 -4.27 -0.11
C MET A 43 -6.19 -4.60 -1.47
N ALA A 44 -5.86 -3.77 -2.47
CA ALA A 44 -6.10 -4.09 -3.86
C ALA A 44 -5.11 -5.19 -4.33
N PRO A 45 -5.48 -6.01 -5.33
CA PRO A 45 -4.57 -7.01 -5.88
C PRO A 45 -3.28 -6.35 -6.39
N LEU A 46 -2.16 -7.04 -6.21
CA LEU A 46 -0.87 -6.57 -6.70
C LEU A 46 -0.87 -6.55 -8.22
N GLU A 47 -0.61 -5.39 -8.81
CA GLU A 47 -0.48 -5.25 -10.25
C GLU A 47 0.96 -5.57 -10.68
N PRO A 48 1.16 -6.47 -11.68
CA PRO A 48 2.48 -6.67 -12.27
C PRO A 48 2.91 -5.42 -13.03
N ALA A 49 4.22 -5.12 -12.99
CA ALA A 49 4.82 -4.00 -13.72
C ALA A 49 4.85 -4.22 -15.25
#